data_AF-A0A7S3LIP6-F1
#
_entry.id   AF-A0A7S3LIP6-F1
#
_cell.length_a   1.000
_cell.length_b   1.000
_cell.length_c   1.000
_cell.angle_alpha   90.00
_cell.angle_beta   90.00
_cell.angle_gamma   90.00
#
_symmetry.space_group_name_H-M   'P 1'
#
loop_
_entity.id
_entity.type
_entity.pdbx_description
1 polymer ?
#
loop_
_entity_poly.entity_id
_entity_poly.type
_entity_poly.pdbx_seq_one_letter_code
_entity_poly.pdbx_strand_id
1 'polypeptide(L)'
;KFGLTILGSSHGFDPKGWTSGFVVWINGQGVMVDPPPHSTEMLKQSGIQPKSITATILTHCHADHDAGTIQKMITEGKVTLMTTVTVFSSLLRKYSGVSGLAPEFLKQLVNFRPVFLE
;
A
#
# COMPACT_ATOMS: atom_id res chain seq x y z
N LYS A 1 0.22 -11.03 19.88
CA LYS A 1 -1.20 -11.10 19.44
C LYS A 1 -1.26 -10.90 17.93
N PHE A 2 -1.96 -11.78 17.23
CA PHE A 2 -2.22 -11.70 15.79
C PHE A 2 -3.64 -11.15 15.55
N GLY A 3 -3.86 -10.42 14.46
CA GLY A 3 -5.18 -9.90 14.11
C GLY A 3 -5.28 -9.47 12.65
N LEU A 4 -6.50 -9.17 12.22
CA LEU A 4 -6.82 -8.75 10.86
C LEU A 4 -7.84 -7.60 10.91
N THR A 5 -7.61 -6.56 10.12
CA THR A 5 -8.59 -5.49 9.87
C THR A 5 -8.81 -5.40 8.37
N ILE A 6 -10.05 -5.62 7.92
CA ILE A 6 -10.42 -5.46 6.51
C ILE A 6 -10.67 -3.97 6.24
N LEU A 7 -10.01 -3.42 5.22
CA LEU A 7 -10.21 -2.03 4.77
C LEU A 7 -11.23 -1.97 3.64
N GLY A 8 -11.28 -3.00 2.80
CA GLY A 8 -12.28 -3.18 1.78
C GLY A 8 -12.29 -4.62 1.28
N SER A 9 -13.42 -5.04 0.72
CA SER A 9 -13.67 -6.41 0.27
C SER A 9 -14.41 -6.46 -1.08
N SER A 10 -14.39 -5.36 -1.83
CA SER A 10 -14.94 -5.30 -3.19
C SER A 10 -13.82 -5.36 -4.24
N HIS A 11 -14.11 -4.97 -5.49
CA HIS A 11 -13.21 -5.05 -6.65
C HIS A 11 -13.11 -3.73 -7.41
N GLY A 12 -12.13 -3.59 -8.30
CA GLY A 12 -11.89 -2.37 -9.09
C GLY A 12 -12.97 -1.91 -10.07
N PHE A 13 -14.15 -2.53 -10.08
CA PHE A 13 -15.29 -2.14 -10.92
C PHE A 13 -16.56 -1.86 -10.11
N ASP A 14 -16.52 -1.98 -8.78
CA ASP A 14 -17.65 -1.61 -7.93
C ASP A 14 -17.57 -0.12 -7.61
N PRO A 15 -18.51 0.72 -8.12
CA PRO A 15 -18.46 2.15 -7.88
C PRO A 15 -18.86 2.55 -6.46
N LYS A 16 -19.37 1.61 -5.63
CA LYS A 16 -19.87 1.88 -4.28
C LYS A 16 -19.02 1.23 -3.19
N GLY A 17 -18.41 0.08 -3.48
CA GLY A 17 -17.59 -0.66 -2.54
C GLY A 17 -16.14 -0.19 -2.48
N TRP A 18 -15.52 -0.38 -1.32
CA TRP A 18 -14.08 -0.20 -1.16
C TRP A 18 -13.33 -1.39 -1.74
N THR A 19 -12.27 -1.12 -2.50
CA THR A 19 -11.45 -2.16 -3.14
C THR A 19 -10.74 -3.04 -2.11
N SER A 20 -10.36 -4.24 -2.53
CA SER A 20 -9.79 -5.24 -1.63
C SER A 20 -8.48 -4.77 -1.00
N GLY A 21 -8.43 -4.81 0.33
CA GLY A 21 -7.21 -4.53 1.09
C GLY A 21 -7.43 -4.68 2.58
N PHE A 22 -6.35 -4.96 3.32
CA PHE A 22 -6.44 -5.26 4.75
C PHE A 22 -5.14 -4.93 5.51
N VAL A 23 -5.22 -4.95 6.84
CA VAL A 23 -4.06 -4.85 7.73
C VAL A 23 -3.92 -6.14 8.51
N VAL A 24 -2.74 -6.77 8.39
CA VAL A 24 -2.30 -7.87 9.25
C VAL A 24 -1.60 -7.26 10.47
N TRP A 25 -2.07 -7.63 11.66
CA TRP A 25 -1.51 -7.16 12.92
C TRP A 25 -0.65 -8.22 13.57
N ILE A 26 0.60 -7.87 13.89
CA ILE A 26 1.53 -8.73 14.62
C ILE A 26 2.10 -7.92 15.78
N ASN A 27 1.73 -8.29 17.01
CA ASN A 27 2.22 -7.66 18.24
C ASN A 27 2.03 -6.13 18.26
N GLY A 28 0.90 -5.65 17.73
CA GLY A 28 0.55 -4.22 17.70
C GLY A 28 1.13 -3.45 16.51
N GLN A 29 1.95 -4.09 15.67
CA GLN A 29 2.43 -3.50 14.42
C GLN A 29 1.59 -3.99 13.24
N GLY A 30 1.19 -3.07 12.37
CA GLY A 30 0.38 -3.33 11.20
C GLY A 30 1.22 -3.46 9.93
N VAL A 31 0.94 -4.49 9.16
CA VAL A 31 1.38 -4.64 7.77
C VAL A 31 0.15 -4.55 6.88
N MET A 32 0.12 -3.52 6.05
CA MET A 32 -0.99 -3.28 5.13
C MET A 32 -0.78 -4.06 3.84
N VAL A 33 -1.81 -4.72 3.34
CA VAL A 33 -1.78 -5.50 2.09
C VAL A 33 -2.74 -4.86 1.11
N ASP A 34 -2.22 -4.49 -0.07
CA ASP A 34 -2.95 -3.84 -1.16
C ASP A 34 -3.91 -2.73 -0.68
N PRO A 35 -3.40 -1.65 -0.09
CA PRO A 35 -4.26 -0.61 0.46
C PRO A 35 -5.21 -0.01 -0.58
N PRO A 36 -6.51 0.08 -0.26
CA PRO A 36 -7.45 0.80 -1.09
C PRO A 36 -7.09 2.30 -1.16
N PRO A 37 -7.60 3.04 -2.16
CA PRO A 37 -7.63 4.50 -2.10
C PRO A 37 -8.17 5.00 -0.76
N HIS A 38 -7.61 6.09 -0.24
CA HIS A 38 -8.03 6.68 1.05
C HIS A 38 -7.85 5.78 2.29
N SER A 39 -7.06 4.71 2.19
CA SER A 39 -6.76 3.80 3.32
C SER A 39 -6.28 4.51 4.58
N THR A 40 -5.42 5.53 4.48
CA THR A 40 -4.97 6.33 5.63
C THR A 40 -6.14 7.01 6.37
N GLU A 41 -7.16 7.47 5.65
CA GLU A 41 -8.35 8.09 6.23
C GLU A 41 -9.24 7.03 6.89
N MET A 42 -9.44 5.88 6.24
CA MET A 42 -10.18 4.76 6.81
C MET A 42 -9.57 4.26 8.13
N LEU A 43 -8.23 4.22 8.22
CA LEU A 43 -7.55 3.91 9.48
C LEU A 43 -7.88 4.91 10.57
N LYS A 44 -7.79 6.22 10.28
CA LYS A 44 -8.10 7.27 11.26
C LYS A 44 -9.54 7.19 11.73
N GLN A 45 -10.49 6.99 10.81
CA GLN A 45 -11.91 6.83 11.13
C GLN A 45 -12.19 5.59 11.99
N SER A 46 -11.36 4.55 11.84
CA SER A 46 -11.42 3.33 12.65
C SER A 46 -10.66 3.42 13.98
N GLY A 47 -10.16 4.62 14.36
CA GLY A 47 -9.36 4.82 15.57
C GLY A 47 -7.96 4.21 15.51
N ILE A 48 -7.49 3.82 14.33
CA ILE A 48 -6.18 3.23 14.11
C ILE A 48 -5.20 4.34 13.73
N GLN A 49 -4.12 4.47 14.50
CA GLN A 49 -3.08 5.45 14.20
C GLN A 49 -2.30 5.03 12.94
N PRO A 50 -2.22 5.83 11.86
CA PRO A 50 -1.50 5.45 10.65
C PRO A 50 -0.02 5.07 10.88
N LYS A 51 0.62 5.67 11.90
CA LYS A 51 1.99 5.35 12.33
C LYS A 51 2.18 3.92 12.84
N SER A 52 1.11 3.23 13.21
CA SER A 52 1.16 1.80 13.59
C SER A 52 1.35 0.87 12.38
N ILE A 53 1.17 1.39 11.17
CA ILE A 53 1.45 0.67 9.93
C ILE A 53 2.93 0.85 9.58
N THR A 54 3.73 -0.18 9.77
CA THR A 54 5.19 -0.12 9.61
C THR A 54 5.64 -0.61 8.23
N ALA A 55 4.78 -1.36 7.53
CA ALA A 55 5.06 -1.86 6.20
C ALA A 55 3.80 -2.02 5.34
N THR A 56 4.02 -2.08 4.03
CA THR A 56 3.02 -2.39 3.02
C THR A 56 3.52 -3.56 2.17
N ILE A 57 2.63 -4.51 1.88
CA ILE A 57 2.80 -5.53 0.85
C ILE A 57 1.95 -5.12 -0.34
N LEU A 58 2.56 -5.09 -1.53
CA LEU A 58 1.84 -4.85 -2.79
C LEU A 58 1.92 -6.11 -3.66
N THR A 59 0.76 -6.66 -4.01
CA THR A 59 0.69 -7.91 -4.79
C THR A 59 0.86 -7.65 -6.30
N HIS A 60 0.22 -6.61 -6.83
CA HIS A 60 0.25 -6.25 -8.26
C HIS A 60 -0.14 -4.77 -8.47
N CYS A 61 -0.05 -4.27 -9.72
CA CYS A 61 -0.18 -2.84 -10.05
C CYS A 61 -1.51 -2.44 -10.73
N HIS A 62 -2.61 -3.11 -10.41
CA HIS A 62 -3.93 -2.57 -10.75
C HIS A 62 -4.29 -1.40 -9.81
N ALA A 63 -5.02 -0.42 -10.34
CA ALA A 63 -5.31 0.84 -9.64
C ALA A 63 -6.08 0.64 -8.32
N ASP A 64 -6.88 -0.41 -8.25
CA ASP A 64 -7.64 -0.81 -7.07
C ASP A 64 -6.77 -1.37 -5.92
N HIS A 65 -5.50 -1.68 -6.18
CA HIS A 65 -4.56 -2.23 -5.19
C HIS A 65 -3.34 -1.32 -4.95
N ASP A 66 -2.89 -0.55 -5.95
CA ASP A 66 -1.68 0.27 -5.85
C ASP A 66 -1.92 1.76 -5.57
N ALA A 67 -3.15 2.26 -5.72
CA ALA A 67 -3.48 3.67 -5.46
C ALA A 67 -3.29 4.07 -3.99
N GLY A 68 -3.70 3.22 -3.04
CA GLY A 68 -3.43 3.47 -1.63
C GLY A 68 -1.94 3.35 -1.29
N THR A 69 -1.21 2.50 -2.03
CA THR A 69 0.23 2.33 -1.83
C THR A 69 0.98 3.60 -2.21
N ILE A 70 0.72 4.17 -3.39
CA ILE A 70 1.39 5.41 -3.80
C ILE A 70 0.99 6.59 -2.89
N GLN A 71 -0.27 6.65 -2.47
CA GLN A 71 -0.74 7.68 -1.54
C GLN A 71 0.08 7.62 -0.26
N LYS A 72 0.27 6.41 0.29
CA LYS A 72 1.07 6.19 1.50
C LYS A 72 2.54 6.56 1.27
N MET A 73 3.13 6.20 0.14
CA MET A 73 4.51 6.56 -0.21
C MET A 73 4.74 8.07 -0.22
N ILE A 74 3.79 8.83 -0.76
CA ILE A 74 3.93 10.29 -0.94
C ILE A 74 3.56 11.06 0.34
N THR A 75 2.54 10.61 1.07
CA THR A 75 1.94 11.39 2.17
C THR A 75 2.45 10.99 3.55
N GLU A 76 2.99 9.78 3.70
CA GLU A 76 3.49 9.28 4.97
C GLU A 76 5.02 9.22 4.98
N GLY A 77 5.60 9.13 6.18
CA GLY A 77 7.04 8.92 6.32
C GLY A 77 7.50 7.63 5.63
N LYS A 78 8.82 7.45 5.49
CA LYS A 78 9.42 6.35 4.72
C LYS A 78 8.99 4.96 5.23
N VAL A 79 7.99 4.37 4.57
CA VAL A 79 7.44 3.03 4.89
C VAL A 79 8.25 1.91 4.25
N THR A 80 8.20 0.72 4.84
CA THR A 80 8.75 -0.47 4.19
C THR A 80 7.78 -0.97 3.13
N LEU A 81 8.23 -1.09 1.88
CA LEU A 81 7.43 -1.66 0.79
C LEU A 81 7.98 -3.04 0.42
N MET A 82 7.18 -4.07 0.61
CA MET A 82 7.47 -5.46 0.29
C MET A 82 6.72 -5.89 -0.97
N THR A 83 7.47 -6.20 -2.02
CA THR A 83 6.91 -6.73 -3.26
C THR A 83 8.02 -7.34 -4.12
N THR A 84 7.66 -7.99 -5.23
CA THR A 84 8.66 -8.49 -6.18
C THR A 84 9.33 -7.32 -6.91
N VAL A 85 10.54 -7.55 -7.45
CA VAL A 85 11.24 -6.53 -8.25
C VAL A 85 10.38 -6.09 -9.45
N THR A 86 9.70 -7.02 -10.11
CA THR A 86 8.83 -6.75 -11.27
C THR A 86 7.67 -5.82 -10.92
N VAL A 87 7.01 -6.05 -9.79
CA VAL A 87 5.89 -5.19 -9.33
C VAL A 87 6.42 -3.84 -8.88
N PHE A 88 7.55 -3.78 -8.18
CA PHE A 88 8.15 -2.50 -7.80
C PHE A 88 8.53 -1.66 -9.02
N SER A 89 9.19 -2.24 -10.02
CA SER A 89 9.51 -1.54 -11.27
C SER A 89 8.26 -1.08 -12.03
N SER A 90 7.20 -1.90 -12.03
CA SER A 90 5.92 -1.54 -12.67
C SER A 90 5.24 -0.37 -11.95
N LEU A 91 5.25 -0.37 -10.62
CA LEU A 91 4.73 0.73 -9.78
C LEU A 91 5.46 2.05 -10.09
N LEU A 92 6.80 2.02 -10.08
CA LEU A 92 7.62 3.21 -10.35
C LEU A 92 7.38 3.75 -11.77
N ARG A 93 7.33 2.88 -12.78
CA ARG A 93 7.03 3.30 -14.17
C ARG A 93 5.63 3.89 -14.29
N LYS A 94 4.62 3.22 -13.72
CA LYS A 94 3.23 3.67 -13.75
C LYS A 94 3.10 5.05 -13.13
N TYR A 95 3.61 5.24 -11.90
CA TYR A 95 3.44 6.50 -11.19
C TYR A 95 4.38 7.60 -11.63
N SER A 96 5.54 7.28 -12.21
CA SER A 96 6.35 8.28 -12.92
C SER A 96 5.58 8.85 -14.12
N GLY A 97 4.93 7.99 -14.92
CA GLY A 97 4.09 8.43 -16.04
C GLY A 97 2.84 9.22 -15.63
N VAL A 98 2.20 8.86 -14.51
CA VAL A 98 0.99 9.56 -14.03
C VAL A 98 1.30 10.89 -13.34
N SER A 99 2.39 10.97 -12.56
CA SER A 99 2.68 12.14 -11.71
C SER A 99 3.72 13.10 -12.31
N GLY A 100 4.49 12.68 -13.33
CA GLY A 100 5.65 13.41 -13.83
C GLY A 100 6.87 13.38 -12.89
N LEU A 101 6.79 12.67 -11.75
CA LEU A 101 7.91 12.51 -10.83
C LEU A 101 8.95 11.54 -11.39
N ALA A 102 10.23 11.83 -11.14
CA ALA A 102 11.33 10.96 -11.52
C ALA A 102 11.23 9.60 -10.78
N PRO A 103 11.46 8.46 -11.45
CA PRO A 103 11.47 7.14 -10.80
C PRO A 103 12.44 7.07 -9.62
N GLU A 104 13.57 7.78 -9.69
CA GLU A 104 14.60 7.87 -8.64
C GLU A 104 14.05 8.54 -7.38
N PHE A 105 13.24 9.59 -7.55
CA PHE A 105 12.55 10.24 -6.43
C PHE A 105 11.54 9.29 -5.78
N LEU A 106 10.68 8.67 -6.58
CA LEU A 106 9.68 7.72 -6.08
C LEU A 106 10.32 6.54 -5.34
N LYS A 107 11.46 6.05 -5.82
CA LYS A 107 12.24 4.99 -5.17
C LYS A 107 12.75 5.40 -3.78
N GLN A 108 13.07 6.67 -3.56
CA GLN A 108 13.57 7.17 -2.29
C GLN A 108 12.50 7.30 -1.20
N LEU A 109 11.21 7.29 -1.58
CA LEU A 109 10.07 7.43 -0.66
C LEU A 109 9.83 6.18 0.21
N VAL A 110 10.45 5.05 -0.12
CA VAL A 110 10.25 3.78 0.59
C VAL A 110 11.56 3.11 1.00
N ASN A 111 11.47 2.27 2.01
CA ASN A 111 12.45 1.23 2.27
C ASN A 111 12.01 -0.02 1.48
N PHE A 112 12.49 -0.17 0.25
CA PHE A 112 12.14 -1.32 -0.59
C PHE A 112 12.75 -2.60 -0.04
N ARG A 113 11.93 -3.65 0.14
CA ARG A 113 12.35 -5.01 0.49
C ARG A 113 11.84 -6.00 -0.57
N PRO A 114 12.74 -6.59 -1.38
CA PRO A 114 12.32 -7.53 -2.41
C PRO A 114 11.74 -8.81 -1.80
N VAL A 115 10.66 -9.31 -2.40
CA VAL A 115 10.08 -10.63 -2.11
C VAL A 115 10.38 -11.58 -3.27
N PHE A 116 10.77 -12.80 -2.94
CA PHE A 116 11.05 -13.87 -3.90
C PHE A 116 9.90 -14.87 -3.92
N LEU A 117 9.63 -15.43 -5.09
CA LEU A 117 8.72 -16.56 -5.24
C LEU A 117 9.58 -17.82 -5.31
N GLU A 118 9.29 -18.80 -4.46
CA GLU A 118 9.90 -20.14 -4.50
C GLU A 118 9.22 -21.04 -5.53
#